data_AF-A0A4R2KS97-F1
#
_entry.id   AF-A0A4R2KS97-F1
#
_cell.length_a   1.000
_cell.length_b   1.000
_cell.length_c   1.000
_cell.angle_alpha   90.00
_cell.angle_beta   90.00
_cell.angle_gamma   90.00
#
_symmetry.space_group_name_H-M   'P 1'
#
loop_
_entity.id
_entity.type
_entity.pdbx_description
1 polymer ?
#
loop_
_entity_poly.entity_id
_entity_poly.type
_entity_poly.pdbx_seq_one_letter_code
_entity_poly.pdbx_strand_id
1 'polypeptide(L)'
;MRKLIIIGKDQASELSFEEVYERYENLVYKRAQTYRNFYDIDDLKQTARIGLWNAYKKYDVSTGTAFGAFADKVITNELRMFNRVRNVRFTRKTAKVKGLSSLEEKLDNSEVQTVSDLIVDQTDFTEKIIEKDIVVRAIDRIQKLSPKEQYIIFSYIKGVKQRVIAEKIGVTQTAVAKVISRKLKGAS
;
A
#
# COMPACT_ATOMS: atom_id res chain seq x y z
N MET A 1 -34.07 27.22 -1.62
CA MET A 1 -33.26 28.16 -0.82
C MET A 1 -32.41 28.96 -1.78
N ARG A 2 -32.56 30.29 -1.80
CA ARG A 2 -31.78 31.19 -2.66
C ARG A 2 -30.65 31.83 -1.88
N LYS A 3 -29.59 32.24 -2.58
CA LYS A 3 -28.45 32.96 -2.01
C LYS A 3 -28.06 34.12 -2.89
N LEU A 4 -27.63 35.20 -2.25
CA LEU A 4 -27.02 36.33 -2.93
C LEU A 4 -25.65 35.91 -3.49
N ILE A 5 -25.43 36.12 -4.78
CA ILE A 5 -24.26 35.64 -5.53
C ILE A 5 -23.73 36.74 -6.44
N ILE A 6 -22.42 37.03 -6.35
CA ILE A 6 -21.73 37.97 -7.25
C ILE A 6 -21.36 37.24 -8.54
N ILE A 7 -21.98 37.62 -9.65
CA ILE A 7 -21.79 36.96 -10.96
C ILE A 7 -20.64 37.60 -11.74
N GLY A 8 -20.48 38.91 -11.60
CA GLY A 8 -19.45 39.75 -12.24
C GLY A 8 -19.04 40.91 -11.34
N LYS A 9 -18.20 41.84 -11.81
CA LYS A 9 -17.55 42.85 -10.95
C LYS A 9 -18.51 43.69 -10.10
N ASP A 10 -19.75 43.93 -10.52
CA ASP A 10 -20.68 44.79 -9.77
C ASP A 10 -22.15 44.31 -9.80
N GLN A 11 -22.39 43.02 -10.11
CA GLN A 11 -23.76 42.48 -10.20
C GLN A 11 -23.94 41.29 -9.25
N ALA A 12 -24.68 41.53 -8.17
CA ALA A 12 -25.15 40.50 -7.26
C ALA A 12 -26.61 40.15 -7.58
N SER A 13 -26.95 38.88 -7.53
CA SER A 13 -28.33 38.41 -7.72
C SER A 13 -28.63 37.27 -6.78
N GLU A 14 -29.87 37.20 -6.29
CA GLU A 14 -30.34 36.04 -5.55
C GLU A 14 -30.64 34.90 -6.51
N LEU A 15 -29.88 33.82 -6.40
CA LEU A 15 -30.03 32.65 -7.25
C LEU A 15 -30.29 31.40 -6.41
N SER A 16 -31.09 30.47 -6.94
CA SER A 16 -31.16 29.09 -6.46
C SER A 16 -29.92 28.31 -6.90
N PHE A 17 -29.78 27.09 -6.39
CA PHE A 17 -28.69 26.24 -6.84
C PHE A 17 -28.88 25.81 -8.31
N GLU A 18 -30.10 25.57 -8.74
CA GLU A 18 -30.43 25.21 -10.12
C GLU A 18 -30.00 26.31 -11.10
N GLU A 19 -30.33 27.57 -10.81
CA GLU A 19 -29.94 28.73 -11.63
C GLU A 19 -28.41 28.91 -11.67
N VAL A 20 -27.72 28.61 -10.56
CA VAL A 20 -26.25 28.58 -10.50
C VAL A 20 -25.69 27.43 -11.31
N TYR A 21 -26.29 26.24 -11.21
CA TYR A 21 -25.85 25.05 -11.93
C TYR A 21 -25.89 25.28 -13.44
N GLU A 22 -27.02 25.76 -13.97
CA GLU A 22 -27.19 26.06 -15.39
C GLU A 22 -26.14 27.09 -15.87
N ARG A 23 -25.91 28.14 -15.07
CA ARG A 23 -24.94 29.20 -15.44
C ARG A 23 -23.49 28.71 -15.45
N TYR A 24 -23.12 27.84 -14.52
CA TYR A 24 -21.73 27.39 -14.33
C TYR A 24 -21.49 25.96 -14.83
N GLU A 25 -22.42 25.38 -15.60
CA GLU A 25 -22.31 24.02 -16.11
C GLU A 25 -21.06 23.85 -16.98
N ASN A 26 -20.78 24.82 -17.84
CA ASN A 26 -19.58 24.85 -18.68
C ASN A 26 -18.29 24.88 -17.85
N LEU A 27 -18.30 25.52 -16.68
CA LEU A 27 -17.15 25.53 -15.77
C LEU A 27 -16.91 24.13 -15.18
N VAL A 28 -17.98 23.46 -14.74
CA VAL A 28 -17.95 22.08 -14.25
C VAL A 28 -17.38 21.15 -15.31
N TYR A 29 -17.89 21.22 -16.55
CA TYR A 29 -17.40 20.40 -17.66
C TYR A 29 -15.94 20.69 -17.98
N LYS A 30 -15.56 21.96 -18.11
CA LYS A 30 -14.18 22.36 -18.40
C LYS A 30 -13.20 21.85 -17.34
N ARG A 31 -13.59 21.89 -16.06
CA ARG A 31 -12.73 21.38 -14.97
C ARG A 31 -12.67 19.86 -14.92
N ALA A 32 -13.78 19.17 -15.14
CA ALA A 32 -13.81 17.71 -15.21
C ALA A 32 -12.86 17.15 -16.29
N GLN A 33 -12.65 17.85 -17.40
CA GLN A 33 -11.72 17.42 -18.47
C GLN A 33 -10.26 17.29 -18.01
N THR A 34 -9.87 17.89 -16.88
CA THR A 34 -8.47 17.94 -16.39
C THR A 34 -7.89 16.55 -16.14
N TYR A 35 -8.71 15.58 -15.72
CA TYR A 35 -8.27 14.22 -15.38
C TYR A 35 -8.91 13.13 -16.25
N ARG A 36 -9.50 13.49 -17.39
CA ARG A 36 -10.27 12.58 -18.26
C ARG A 36 -9.48 11.37 -18.77
N ASN A 37 -8.16 11.50 -18.88
CA ASN A 37 -7.30 10.42 -19.38
C ASN A 37 -7.04 9.35 -18.30
N PHE A 38 -7.40 9.62 -17.05
CA PHE A 38 -7.11 8.74 -15.90
C PHE A 38 -8.37 8.16 -15.27
N TYR A 39 -9.53 8.77 -15.49
CA TYR A 39 -10.80 8.40 -14.85
C TYR A 39 -11.96 8.58 -15.83
N ASP A 40 -13.06 7.89 -15.53
CA ASP A 40 -14.33 8.10 -16.23
C ASP A 40 -14.76 9.57 -16.14
N ILE A 41 -15.15 10.13 -17.28
CA ILE A 41 -15.56 11.52 -17.38
C ILE A 41 -16.82 11.81 -16.56
N ASP A 42 -17.73 10.85 -16.40
CA ASP A 42 -18.97 11.04 -15.67
C ASP A 42 -18.74 11.07 -14.15
N ASP A 43 -17.77 10.30 -13.66
CA ASP A 43 -17.28 10.40 -12.27
C ASP A 43 -16.67 11.78 -11.99
N LEU A 44 -15.85 12.28 -12.93
CA LEU A 44 -15.22 13.59 -12.81
C LEU A 44 -16.26 14.72 -12.85
N LYS A 45 -17.26 14.62 -13.73
CA LYS A 45 -18.39 15.56 -13.77
C LYS A 45 -19.14 15.55 -12.45
N GLN A 46 -19.52 14.37 -11.93
CA GLN A 46 -20.22 14.27 -10.64
C GLN A 46 -19.42 14.89 -9.50
N THR A 47 -18.12 14.61 -9.44
CA THR A 47 -17.21 15.22 -8.44
C THR A 47 -17.18 16.74 -8.56
N ALA A 48 -17.06 17.27 -9.79
CA ALA A 48 -17.08 18.71 -10.03
C ALA A 48 -18.44 19.35 -9.69
N ARG A 49 -19.56 18.66 -9.92
CA ARG A 49 -20.91 19.10 -9.51
C ARG A 49 -21.03 19.19 -7.99
N ILE A 50 -20.50 18.21 -7.26
CA ILE A 50 -20.43 18.26 -5.79
C ILE A 50 -19.61 19.47 -5.34
N GLY A 51 -18.50 19.77 -6.02
CA GLY A 51 -17.70 20.97 -5.76
C GLY A 51 -18.47 22.27 -5.97
N LEU A 52 -19.27 22.36 -7.04
CA LEU A 52 -20.13 23.52 -7.28
C LEU A 52 -21.21 23.68 -6.20
N TRP A 53 -21.82 22.57 -5.77
CA TRP A 53 -22.77 22.56 -4.65
C TRP A 53 -22.12 23.03 -3.33
N ASN A 54 -20.93 22.53 -3.03
CA ASN A 54 -20.17 22.94 -1.86
C ASN A 54 -19.79 24.42 -1.91
N ALA A 55 -19.44 24.93 -3.09
CA ALA A 55 -19.20 26.35 -3.31
C ALA A 55 -20.46 27.17 -3.04
N TYR A 56 -21.61 26.79 -3.60
CA TYR A 56 -22.90 27.44 -3.34
C TYR A 56 -23.23 27.50 -1.84
N LYS A 57 -23.09 26.37 -1.13
CA LYS A 57 -23.35 26.30 0.31
C LYS A 57 -22.45 27.19 1.15
N LYS A 58 -21.18 27.32 0.78
CA LYS A 58 -20.16 28.05 1.57
C LYS A 58 -19.92 29.48 1.09
N TYR A 59 -20.48 29.87 -0.03
CA TYR A 59 -20.27 31.19 -0.59
C TYR A 59 -20.80 32.29 0.32
N ASP A 60 -19.99 33.33 0.45
CA ASP A 60 -20.23 34.53 1.23
C ASP A 60 -19.88 35.76 0.40
N VAL A 61 -20.88 36.61 0.18
CA VAL A 61 -20.81 37.85 -0.61
C VAL A 61 -19.90 38.88 0.04
N SER A 62 -19.77 38.87 1.37
CA SER A 62 -18.96 39.85 2.12
C SER A 62 -17.47 39.81 1.74
N THR A 63 -17.02 38.69 1.18
CA THR A 63 -15.64 38.50 0.70
C THR A 63 -15.31 39.28 -0.57
N GLY A 64 -16.32 39.86 -1.25
CA GLY A 64 -16.17 40.63 -2.49
C GLY A 64 -15.67 39.83 -3.71
N THR A 65 -15.50 38.50 -3.57
CA THR A 65 -14.97 37.66 -4.65
C THR A 65 -16.12 37.18 -5.54
N ALA A 66 -15.99 37.34 -6.86
CA ALA A 66 -16.95 36.80 -7.81
C ALA A 66 -17.12 35.27 -7.61
N PHE A 67 -18.36 34.80 -7.61
CA PHE A 67 -18.69 33.40 -7.34
C PHE A 67 -17.98 32.45 -8.30
N GLY A 68 -17.86 32.81 -9.57
CA GLY A 68 -17.13 32.00 -10.55
C GLY A 68 -15.69 31.69 -10.12
N ALA A 69 -14.96 32.68 -9.60
CA ALA A 69 -13.59 32.50 -9.12
C ALA A 69 -13.53 31.63 -7.86
N PHE A 70 -14.48 31.81 -6.94
CA PHE A 70 -14.57 30.98 -5.75
C PHE A 70 -14.93 29.53 -6.08
N ALA A 71 -15.96 29.31 -6.89
CA ALA A 71 -16.41 28.00 -7.35
C ALA A 71 -15.31 27.27 -8.10
N ASP A 72 -14.57 27.97 -8.97
CA ASP A 72 -13.42 27.42 -9.69
C ASP A 72 -12.38 26.80 -8.74
N LYS A 73 -12.02 27.53 -7.67
CA LYS A 73 -11.09 27.06 -6.64
C LYS A 73 -11.63 25.84 -5.89
N VAL A 74 -12.91 25.86 -5.51
CA VAL A 74 -13.55 24.74 -4.78
C VAL A 74 -13.62 23.50 -5.66
N ILE A 75 -14.12 23.61 -6.89
CA ILE A 75 -14.21 22.51 -7.87
C ILE A 75 -12.83 21.90 -8.13
N THR A 76 -11.82 22.74 -8.35
CA THR A 76 -10.44 22.29 -8.58
C THR A 76 -9.90 21.51 -7.38
N ASN A 77 -10.18 21.98 -6.16
CA ASN A 77 -9.75 21.29 -4.94
C ASN A 77 -10.44 19.93 -4.75
N GLU A 78 -11.74 19.82 -5.06
CA GLU A 78 -12.47 18.55 -5.00
C GLU A 78 -11.90 17.54 -6.00
N LEU A 79 -11.70 17.95 -7.27
CA LEU A 79 -11.08 17.10 -8.29
C LEU A 79 -9.65 16.69 -7.91
N ARG A 80 -8.88 17.59 -7.32
CA ARG A 80 -7.53 17.29 -6.82
C ARG A 80 -7.57 16.28 -5.68
N MET A 81 -8.53 16.40 -4.77
CA MET A 81 -8.73 15.46 -3.66
C MET A 81 -9.16 14.09 -4.16
N PHE A 82 -10.10 14.03 -5.10
CA PHE A 82 -10.52 12.83 -5.80
C PHE A 82 -9.33 12.10 -6.44
N ASN A 83 -8.52 12.81 -7.21
CA ASN A 83 -7.31 12.25 -7.81
C ASN A 83 -6.32 11.78 -6.73
N ARG A 84 -6.12 12.53 -5.64
CA ARG A 84 -5.20 12.13 -4.56
C ARG A 84 -5.62 10.82 -3.89
N VAL A 85 -6.92 10.61 -3.67
CA VAL A 85 -7.44 9.41 -3.00
C VAL A 85 -7.43 8.20 -3.93
N ARG A 86 -7.79 8.37 -5.20
CA ARG A 86 -7.92 7.26 -6.17
C ARG A 86 -6.63 6.93 -6.91
N ASN A 87 -5.70 7.87 -7.02
CA ASN A 87 -4.43 7.61 -7.69
C ASN A 87 -3.48 6.93 -6.71
N VAL A 88 -3.27 5.62 -6.92
CA VAL A 88 -2.36 4.79 -6.11
C VAL A 88 -0.96 5.42 -6.01
N ARG A 89 -0.48 6.17 -7.02
CA ARG A 89 0.84 6.83 -6.99
C ARG A 89 0.98 7.92 -5.91
N PHE A 90 -0.10 8.39 -5.30
CA PHE A 90 -0.09 9.47 -4.30
C PHE A 90 -0.20 8.98 -2.85
N THR A 91 -0.26 7.67 -2.59
CA THR A 91 -0.03 7.18 -1.22
C THR A 91 1.47 7.16 -0.92
N ARG A 92 1.88 7.52 0.30
CA ARG A 92 3.30 7.66 0.69
C ARG A 92 4.15 6.39 0.42
N LYS A 93 3.52 5.21 0.36
CA LYS A 93 4.19 3.93 0.11
C LYS A 93 4.57 3.70 -1.36
N THR A 94 3.83 4.30 -2.30
CA THR A 94 3.91 4.02 -3.75
C THR A 94 4.41 5.20 -4.57
N ALA A 95 4.72 6.34 -3.95
CA ALA A 95 5.28 7.52 -4.61
C ALA A 95 6.61 7.27 -5.34
N LYS A 96 7.32 6.17 -5.00
CA LYS A 96 8.55 5.74 -5.69
C LYS A 96 8.30 4.89 -6.95
N VAL A 97 7.05 4.49 -7.21
CA VAL A 97 6.70 3.61 -8.35
C VAL A 97 6.64 4.46 -9.62
N LYS A 98 7.63 4.30 -10.51
CA LYS A 98 7.78 5.07 -11.76
C LYS A 98 6.76 4.70 -12.84
N GLY A 99 6.11 3.55 -12.74
CA GLY A 99 5.10 3.08 -13.68
C GLY A 99 4.38 1.87 -13.10
N LEU A 100 3.10 1.72 -13.44
CA LEU A 100 2.33 0.50 -13.18
C LEU A 100 1.96 -0.01 -14.56
N SER A 101 2.34 -1.24 -14.86
CA SER A 101 1.87 -1.99 -16.03
C SER A 101 0.83 -2.99 -15.56
N SER A 102 -0.15 -3.26 -16.43
CA SER A 102 -1.09 -4.34 -16.16
C SER A 102 -0.34 -5.66 -16.31
N LEU A 103 -0.60 -6.63 -15.44
CA LEU A 103 -0.10 -7.99 -15.63
C LEU A 103 -0.66 -8.62 -16.92
N GLU A 104 -1.86 -8.18 -17.32
CA GLU A 104 -2.55 -8.61 -18.55
C GLU A 104 -2.15 -7.78 -19.78
N GLU A 105 -1.18 -6.88 -19.66
CA GLU A 105 -0.68 -6.12 -20.81
C GLU A 105 -0.01 -7.10 -21.79
N LYS A 106 -0.48 -7.13 -23.03
CA LYS A 106 0.11 -7.94 -24.10
C LYS A 106 1.41 -7.30 -24.56
N LEU A 107 2.46 -8.10 -24.70
CA LEU A 107 3.77 -7.63 -25.15
C LEU A 107 3.95 -7.94 -26.64
N ASP A 108 4.07 -6.88 -27.44
CA ASP A 108 4.14 -6.89 -28.93
C ASP A 108 3.00 -7.65 -29.63
N ASN A 109 3.00 -7.66 -30.97
CA ASN A 109 2.02 -8.30 -31.87
C ASN A 109 1.78 -9.81 -31.64
N SER A 110 2.31 -10.40 -30.57
CA SER A 110 1.93 -11.74 -30.13
C SER A 110 0.62 -11.65 -29.33
N GLU A 111 -0.47 -12.17 -29.88
CA GLU A 111 -1.76 -12.14 -29.20
C GLU A 111 -1.82 -13.01 -27.92
N VAL A 112 -0.75 -13.73 -27.61
CA VAL A 112 -0.76 -14.92 -26.75
C VAL A 112 -0.01 -14.72 -25.43
N GLN A 113 0.96 -13.80 -25.35
CA GLN A 113 1.78 -13.64 -24.14
C GLN A 113 1.53 -12.31 -23.42
N THR A 114 1.33 -12.39 -22.12
CA THR A 114 1.15 -11.26 -21.21
C THR A 114 2.40 -11.02 -20.36
N VAL A 115 2.46 -9.85 -19.70
CA VAL A 115 3.49 -9.58 -18.68
C VAL A 115 3.47 -10.65 -17.57
N SER A 116 2.30 -11.16 -17.18
CA SER A 116 2.17 -12.19 -16.16
C SER A 116 2.89 -13.49 -16.53
N ASP A 117 2.88 -13.87 -17.82
CA ASP A 117 3.47 -15.12 -18.29
C ASP A 117 5.00 -15.11 -18.25
N LEU A 118 5.61 -13.91 -18.27
CA LEU A 118 7.07 -13.74 -18.22
C LEU A 118 7.61 -13.61 -16.80
N ILE A 119 6.76 -13.37 -15.81
CA ILE A 119 7.20 -13.23 -14.42
C ILE A 119 7.45 -14.62 -13.85
N VAL A 120 8.73 -14.96 -13.69
CA VAL A 120 9.16 -16.20 -13.05
C VAL A 120 9.00 -16.10 -11.53
N ASP A 121 8.45 -17.14 -10.91
CA ASP A 121 8.44 -17.29 -9.46
C ASP A 121 9.89 -17.44 -8.97
N GLN A 122 10.34 -16.52 -8.12
CA GLN A 122 11.69 -16.52 -7.56
C GLN A 122 11.84 -17.51 -6.39
N THR A 123 10.79 -18.27 -6.06
CA THR A 123 10.84 -19.28 -5.01
C THR A 123 11.75 -20.43 -5.44
N ASP A 124 12.97 -20.47 -4.91
CA ASP A 124 13.86 -21.62 -5.08
C ASP A 124 13.39 -22.79 -4.20
N PHE A 125 12.64 -23.70 -4.81
CA PHE A 125 12.22 -24.94 -4.15
C PHE A 125 13.42 -25.86 -3.84
N THR A 126 14.52 -25.74 -4.59
CA THR A 126 15.72 -26.57 -4.42
C THR A 126 16.41 -26.24 -3.10
N GLU A 127 16.64 -24.96 -2.81
CA GLU A 127 17.23 -24.50 -1.55
C GLU A 127 16.38 -24.93 -0.35
N LYS A 128 15.05 -24.74 -0.43
CA LYS A 128 14.12 -25.18 0.64
C LYS A 128 14.15 -26.69 0.88
N ILE A 129 14.28 -27.49 -0.18
CA ILE A 129 14.40 -28.95 -0.07
C ILE A 129 15.71 -29.33 0.62
N ILE A 130 16.82 -28.68 0.25
CA ILE A 130 18.14 -28.90 0.85
C ILE A 130 18.12 -28.53 2.34
N GLU A 131 17.56 -27.37 2.71
CA GLU A 131 17.42 -26.95 4.11
C GLU A 131 16.63 -27.97 4.93
N LYS A 132 15.50 -28.45 4.39
CA LYS A 132 14.68 -29.45 5.06
C LYS A 132 15.43 -30.76 5.28
N ASP A 133 16.16 -31.22 4.28
CA ASP A 133 16.98 -32.43 4.34
C ASP A 133 18.12 -32.32 5.38
N ILE A 134 18.76 -31.15 5.49
CA ILE A 134 19.73 -30.86 6.56
C ILE A 134 19.08 -30.99 7.94
N VAL A 135 17.90 -30.39 8.14
CA VAL A 135 17.17 -30.43 9.41
C VAL A 135 16.76 -31.86 9.77
N VAL A 136 16.22 -32.63 8.82
CA VAL A 136 15.84 -34.03 9.03
C VAL A 136 17.04 -34.86 9.48
N ARG A 137 18.17 -34.77 8.77
CA ARG A 137 19.40 -35.47 9.16
C ARG A 137 19.92 -35.05 10.53
N ALA A 138 19.81 -33.77 10.88
CA ALA A 138 20.20 -33.28 12.19
C ALA A 138 19.31 -33.88 13.30
N ILE A 139 18.00 -33.94 13.08
CA ILE A 139 17.04 -34.56 14.00
C ILE A 139 17.34 -36.05 14.19
N ASP A 140 17.55 -36.80 13.10
CA ASP A 140 17.87 -38.23 13.17
C ASP A 140 19.15 -38.51 13.96
N ARG A 141 20.18 -37.66 13.81
CA ARG A 141 21.42 -37.76 14.59
C ARG A 141 21.18 -37.49 16.07
N ILE A 142 20.38 -36.48 16.39
CA ILE A 142 20.04 -36.11 17.78
C ILE A 142 19.23 -37.22 18.44
N GLN A 143 18.25 -37.80 17.75
CA GLN A 143 17.41 -38.89 18.29
C GLN A 143 18.22 -40.15 18.67
N LYS A 144 19.38 -40.37 18.06
CA LYS A 144 20.30 -41.47 18.41
C LYS A 144 21.18 -41.20 19.64
N LEU A 145 21.17 -39.97 20.18
CA LEU A 145 21.93 -39.62 21.39
C LEU A 145 21.23 -40.10 22.66
N SER A 146 21.97 -40.19 23.76
CA SER A 146 21.36 -40.50 25.06
C SER A 146 20.35 -39.42 25.48
N PRO A 147 19.32 -39.74 26.29
CA PRO A 147 18.31 -38.75 26.73
C PRO A 147 18.93 -37.49 27.37
N LYS A 148 20.03 -37.66 28.09
CA LYS A 148 20.79 -36.56 28.71
C LYS A 148 21.48 -35.67 27.67
N GLU A 149 22.10 -36.26 26.65
CA GLU A 149 22.72 -35.52 25.55
C GLU A 149 21.67 -34.83 24.67
N GLN A 150 20.55 -35.49 24.37
CA GLN A 150 19.42 -34.87 23.67
C GLN A 150 18.94 -33.63 24.41
N TYR A 151 18.73 -33.74 25.73
CA TYR A 151 18.32 -32.62 26.57
C TYR A 151 19.30 -31.44 26.50
N ILE A 152 20.61 -31.73 26.54
CA ILE A 152 21.67 -30.72 26.41
C ILE A 152 21.59 -30.03 25.03
N ILE A 153 21.48 -30.80 23.95
CA ILE A 153 21.47 -30.28 22.58
C ILE A 153 20.21 -29.44 22.33
N PHE A 154 19.03 -29.93 22.67
CA PHE A 154 17.78 -29.18 22.50
C PHE A 154 17.74 -27.91 23.34
N SER A 155 18.24 -27.95 24.57
CA SER A 155 18.32 -26.75 25.43
C SER A 155 19.30 -25.72 24.87
N TYR A 156 20.41 -26.16 24.30
CA TYR A 156 21.38 -25.28 23.62
C TYR A 156 20.79 -24.64 22.36
N ILE A 157 20.11 -25.41 21.51
CA ILE A 157 19.43 -24.91 20.30
C ILE A 157 18.35 -23.87 20.67
N LYS A 158 17.65 -24.06 21.79
CA LYS A 158 16.67 -23.09 22.33
C LYS A 158 17.31 -21.84 22.96
N GLY A 159 18.64 -21.69 22.91
CA GLY A 159 19.36 -20.53 23.45
C GLY A 159 19.56 -20.53 24.97
N VAL A 160 19.35 -21.65 25.66
CA VAL A 160 19.59 -21.74 27.10
C VAL A 160 21.09 -21.70 27.38
N LYS A 161 21.52 -20.85 28.33
CA LYS A 161 22.92 -20.73 28.73
C LYS A 161 23.45 -22.06 29.29
N GLN A 162 24.65 -22.47 28.87
CA GLN A 162 25.25 -23.77 29.25
C GLN A 162 25.35 -23.99 30.77
N ARG A 163 25.59 -22.93 31.55
CA ARG A 163 25.58 -22.98 33.02
C ARG A 163 24.22 -23.42 33.58
N VAL A 164 23.12 -22.86 33.05
CA VAL A 164 21.75 -23.18 33.47
C VAL A 164 21.40 -24.63 33.11
N ILE A 165 21.85 -25.10 31.94
CA ILE A 165 21.68 -26.51 31.52
C ILE A 165 22.42 -27.43 32.50
N ALA A 166 23.64 -27.08 32.86
CA ALA A 166 24.51 -27.86 33.74
C ALA A 166 23.93 -27.98 35.16
N GLU A 167 23.47 -26.84 35.73
CA GLU A 167 22.78 -26.79 37.02
C GLU A 167 21.53 -27.68 37.03
N LYS A 168 20.74 -27.65 35.96
CA LYS A 168 19.47 -28.41 35.87
C LYS A 168 19.64 -29.92 35.78
N ILE A 169 20.77 -30.42 35.27
CA ILE A 169 21.03 -31.87 35.11
C ILE A 169 22.14 -32.39 36.04
N GLY A 170 22.59 -31.57 36.99
CA GLY A 170 23.58 -31.93 38.00
C GLY A 170 24.96 -32.28 37.43
N VAL A 171 25.46 -31.50 36.47
CA VAL A 171 26.81 -31.69 35.90
C VAL A 171 27.58 -30.37 35.84
N THR A 172 28.86 -30.42 35.48
CA THR A 172 29.68 -29.22 35.27
C THR A 172 29.37 -28.55 33.94
N GLN A 173 29.50 -27.22 33.88
CA GLN A 173 29.39 -26.46 32.63
C GLN A 173 30.36 -26.99 31.55
N THR A 174 31.57 -27.39 31.96
CA THR A 174 32.57 -27.99 31.07
C THR A 174 32.11 -29.30 30.45
N ALA A 175 31.35 -30.14 31.18
CA ALA A 175 30.78 -31.36 30.64
C ALA A 175 29.72 -31.07 29.56
N VAL A 176 28.86 -30.07 29.79
CA VAL A 176 27.88 -29.57 28.80
C VAL A 176 28.59 -29.03 27.55
N ALA A 177 29.63 -28.21 27.72
CA ALA A 177 30.42 -27.66 26.62
C ALA A 177 31.07 -28.77 25.77
N LYS A 178 31.63 -29.82 26.40
CA LYS A 178 32.22 -30.98 25.71
C LYS A 178 31.18 -31.73 24.86
N VAL A 179 29.96 -31.93 25.37
CA VAL A 179 28.87 -32.59 24.62
C VAL A 179 28.48 -31.75 23.40
N ILE A 180 28.25 -30.45 23.58
CA ILE A 180 27.92 -29.52 22.47
C ILE A 180 29.02 -29.53 21.41
N SER A 181 30.28 -29.43 21.83
CA SER A 181 31.42 -29.41 20.91
C SER A 181 31.53 -30.72 20.12
N ARG A 182 31.45 -31.88 20.78
CA ARG A 182 31.60 -33.18 20.09
C ARG A 182 30.44 -33.49 19.17
N LYS A 183 29.20 -33.19 19.57
CA LYS A 183 27.99 -33.61 18.85
C LYS A 183 27.51 -32.62 17.80
N LEU A 184 27.82 -31.32 17.94
CA LEU A 184 27.42 -30.28 16.98
C LEU A 184 28.58 -29.68 16.18
N LYS A 185 29.79 -29.60 16.75
CA LYS A 185 30.95 -28.94 16.11
C LYS A 185 32.03 -29.91 15.60
N GLY A 186 31.96 -31.19 15.97
CA GLY A 186 32.94 -32.23 15.62
C GLY A 186 32.53 -33.17 14.49
N ALA A 187 31.46 -32.86 13.76
CA ALA A 187 31.04 -33.61 12.58
C ALA A 187 31.37 -32.80 11.31
N SER A 188 32.67 -32.53 11.12
CA SER A 188 33.24 -32.13 9.84
C SER A 188 34.08 -33.26 9.28
#